data_AF-A0A2A2HS44-F1
#
_entry.id   AF-A0A2A2HS44-F1
#
_cell.length_a   1.000
_cell.length_b   1.000
_cell.length_c   1.000
_cell.angle_alpha   90.00
_cell.angle_beta   90.00
_cell.angle_gamma   90.00
#
_symmetry.space_group_name_H-M   'P 1'
#
loop_
_entity.id
_entity.type
_entity.pdbx_description
1 polymer ?
#
loop_
_entity_poly.entity_id
_entity_poly.type
_entity_poly.pdbx_seq_one_letter_code
_entity_poly.pdbx_strand_id
1 'polypeptide(L)'
;MVTDDYSNLIRGDRVRANTPPEINQAIDIEIAATVRFYASKTNYEINKKIKELDFEWDIERYLEANAAIFTFIGTVMGFKKSRKWFILPLIVSIFLFQHAVQGWCPPVSVFRRLGIRTRREIEMEKYALKALREDLMSS
;
A
#
# COMPACT_ATOMS: atom_id res chain seq x y z
N MET A 1 -18.40 16.82 4.14
CA MET A 1 -17.62 16.55 5.35
C MET A 1 -16.77 15.30 5.19
N VAL A 2 -17.33 14.12 4.91
CA VAL A 2 -16.58 12.86 4.71
C VAL A 2 -15.61 12.89 3.51
N THR A 3 -15.98 13.51 2.39
CA THR A 3 -15.12 13.64 1.20
C THR A 3 -13.91 14.53 1.42
N ASP A 4 -14.05 15.55 2.27
CA ASP A 4 -12.99 16.49 2.60
C ASP A 4 -11.94 15.80 3.47
N ASP A 5 -12.40 15.01 4.44
CA ASP A 5 -11.54 14.21 5.33
C ASP A 5 -10.79 13.11 4.57
N TYR A 6 -11.49 12.42 3.64
CA TYR A 6 -10.88 11.45 2.74
C TYR A 6 -9.73 12.07 1.94
N SER A 7 -9.96 13.21 1.28
CA SER A 7 -8.95 13.85 0.42
C SER A 7 -7.71 14.29 1.20
N ASN A 8 -7.88 14.69 2.46
CA ASN A 8 -6.79 15.06 3.35
C ASN A 8 -5.95 13.84 3.77
N LEU A 9 -6.60 12.71 4.09
CA LEU A 9 -5.91 11.48 4.53
C LEU A 9 -5.02 10.87 3.43
N ILE A 10 -5.42 11.00 2.16
CA ILE A 10 -4.63 10.49 1.02
C ILE A 10 -3.69 11.55 0.43
N ARG A 11 -3.68 12.78 0.94
CA ARG A 11 -2.87 13.88 0.40
C ARG A 11 -1.38 13.57 0.52
N GLY A 12 -0.64 13.88 -0.54
CA GLY A 12 0.82 13.64 -0.59
C GLY A 12 1.19 12.17 -0.80
N ASP A 13 0.24 11.32 -1.17
CA ASP A 13 0.51 9.98 -1.67
C ASP A 13 1.11 10.03 -3.07
N ARG A 14 2.44 9.90 -3.13
CA ARG A 14 3.21 9.97 -4.37
C ARG A 14 2.96 8.76 -5.28
N VAL A 15 2.72 7.58 -4.70
CA VAL A 15 2.38 6.38 -5.47
C VAL A 15 1.02 6.57 -6.12
N ARG A 16 0.04 7.02 -5.35
CA ARG A 16 -1.31 7.29 -5.86
C ARG A 16 -1.32 8.40 -6.91
N ALA A 17 -0.54 9.47 -6.72
CA ALA A 17 -0.39 10.56 -7.69
C ALA A 17 0.19 10.11 -9.05
N ASN A 18 0.99 9.04 -9.05
CA ASN A 18 1.57 8.44 -10.26
C ASN A 18 0.84 7.16 -10.72
N THR A 19 -0.29 6.81 -10.10
CA THR A 19 -1.10 5.65 -10.47
C THR A 19 -2.21 6.10 -11.44
N PRO A 20 -2.49 5.34 -12.52
CA PRO A 20 -3.61 5.62 -13.42
C PRO A 20 -4.94 5.83 -12.66
N PRO A 21 -5.75 6.84 -13.04
CA PRO A 21 -6.98 7.19 -12.33
C PRO A 21 -7.94 6.02 -12.15
N GLU A 22 -8.02 5.12 -13.13
CA GLU A 22 -8.94 3.98 -13.13
C GLU A 22 -8.60 2.98 -12.00
N ILE A 23 -7.31 2.80 -11.71
CA ILE A 23 -6.85 1.92 -10.63
C ILE A 23 -7.15 2.57 -9.27
N ASN A 24 -6.87 3.86 -9.13
CA ASN A 24 -7.18 4.60 -7.90
C ASN A 24 -8.69 4.57 -7.61
N GLN A 25 -9.52 4.78 -8.64
CA GLN A 25 -10.98 4.72 -8.50
C GLN A 25 -11.46 3.33 -8.11
N ALA A 26 -10.90 2.27 -8.69
CA ALA A 26 -11.26 0.90 -8.31
C ALA A 26 -11.00 0.64 -6.82
N ILE A 27 -9.84 1.06 -6.30
CA ILE A 27 -9.47 0.95 -4.89
C ILE A 27 -10.43 1.76 -4.01
N ASP A 28 -10.80 2.97 -4.44
CA ASP A 28 -11.72 3.83 -3.69
C ASP A 28 -13.12 3.24 -3.59
N ILE A 29 -13.60 2.66 -4.69
CA ILE A 29 -14.90 1.98 -4.75
C ILE A 29 -14.89 0.79 -3.79
N GLU A 30 -13.82 0.00 -3.76
CA GLU A 30 -13.68 -1.14 -2.86
C GLU A 30 -13.66 -0.70 -1.38
N ILE A 31 -12.88 0.32 -1.04
CA ILE A 31 -12.83 0.85 0.33
C ILE A 31 -14.20 1.38 0.75
N ALA A 32 -14.85 2.18 -0.10
CA ALA A 32 -16.17 2.73 0.20
C ALA A 32 -17.24 1.62 0.32
N ALA A 33 -17.17 0.58 -0.50
CA ALA A 33 -18.05 -0.58 -0.40
C ALA A 33 -17.84 -1.34 0.91
N THR A 34 -16.59 -1.51 1.33
CA THR A 34 -16.24 -2.16 2.59
C THR A 34 -16.77 -1.36 3.78
N VAL A 35 -16.49 -0.06 3.85
CA VAL A 35 -16.99 0.82 4.91
C VAL A 35 -18.53 0.76 5.01
N ARG A 36 -19.24 0.84 3.87
CA ARG A 36 -20.71 0.71 3.85
C ARG A 36 -21.20 -0.65 4.36
N PHE A 37 -20.52 -1.74 3.98
CA PHE A 37 -20.86 -3.08 4.43
C PHE A 37 -20.69 -3.24 5.95
N TYR A 38 -19.68 -2.59 6.54
CA TYR A 38 -19.41 -2.64 7.98
C TYR A 38 -20.26 -1.67 8.82
N ALA A 39 -20.97 -0.73 8.21
CA ALA A 39 -21.80 0.26 8.92
C ALA A 39 -22.95 -0.37 9.74
N SER A 40 -23.44 -1.55 9.36
CA SER A 40 -24.49 -2.28 10.09
C SER A 40 -23.95 -3.47 10.90
N LYS A 41 -22.64 -3.54 11.13
CA LYS A 41 -21.97 -4.67 11.79
C LYS A 41 -21.71 -4.38 13.26
N THR A 42 -21.46 -5.44 14.01
CA THR A 42 -21.15 -5.32 15.44
C THR A 42 -19.75 -4.72 15.66
N ASN A 43 -19.54 -4.10 16.83
CA ASN A 43 -18.23 -3.59 17.24
C ASN A 43 -17.13 -4.67 17.20
N TYR A 44 -17.49 -5.93 17.48
CA TYR A 44 -16.56 -7.05 17.38
C TYR A 44 -16.11 -7.31 15.93
N GLU A 45 -17.04 -7.34 14.97
CA GLU A 45 -16.75 -7.53 13.55
C GLU A 45 -15.90 -6.37 12.99
N ILE A 46 -16.22 -5.13 13.35
CA ILE A 46 -15.44 -3.96 12.93
C ILE A 46 -14.02 -4.02 13.49
N ASN A 47 -13.86 -4.32 14.78
CA ASN A 47 -12.54 -4.47 15.40
C ASN A 47 -11.73 -5.62 14.78
N LYS A 48 -12.39 -6.72 14.39
CA LYS A 48 -11.72 -7.81 13.68
C LYS A 48 -11.18 -7.34 12.33
N LYS A 49 -11.98 -6.61 11.54
CA LYS A 49 -11.52 -6.05 10.26
C LYS A 49 -10.38 -5.05 10.43
N ILE A 50 -10.45 -4.17 11.43
CA ILE A 50 -9.34 -3.24 11.73
C ILE A 50 -8.05 -4.01 12.03
N LYS A 51 -8.12 -5.10 12.80
CA LYS A 51 -6.96 -5.97 13.04
C LYS A 51 -6.44 -6.63 11.76
N GLU A 52 -7.32 -7.08 10.87
CA GLU A 52 -6.90 -7.62 9.56
C GLU A 52 -6.12 -6.55 8.76
N LEU A 53 -6.60 -5.30 8.76
CA LEU A 53 -5.92 -4.18 8.10
C LEU A 53 -4.58 -3.80 8.77
N ASP A 54 -4.40 -4.05 10.07
CA ASP A 54 -3.10 -3.85 10.75
C ASP A 54 -2.02 -4.82 10.24
N PHE A 55 -2.41 -6.00 9.76
CA PHE A 55 -1.50 -7.00 9.21
C PHE A 55 -1.33 -6.92 7.70
N GLU A 56 -2.13 -6.10 7.02
CA GLU A 56 -2.01 -5.91 5.59
C GLU A 56 -0.68 -5.23 5.23
N TRP A 57 -0.05 -5.72 4.17
CA TRP A 57 1.19 -5.15 3.67
C TRP A 57 0.87 -4.02 2.70
N ASP A 58 1.41 -2.85 2.99
CA ASP A 58 1.39 -1.74 2.05
C ASP A 58 2.41 -1.94 0.91
N ILE A 59 2.22 -1.18 -0.16
CA ILE A 59 3.06 -1.26 -1.35
C ILE A 59 4.55 -1.02 -1.11
N GLU A 60 4.92 -0.18 -0.13
CA GLU A 60 6.33 0.10 0.17
C GLU A 60 6.96 -1.15 0.80
N ARG A 61 6.27 -1.83 1.72
CA ARG A 61 6.73 -3.10 2.28
C ARG A 61 6.93 -4.19 1.22
N TYR A 62 6.01 -4.30 0.25
CA TYR A 62 6.18 -5.22 -0.86
C TYR A 62 7.42 -4.86 -1.71
N LEU A 63 7.60 -3.58 -2.02
CA LEU A 63 8.72 -3.10 -2.82
C LEU A 63 10.07 -3.38 -2.13
N GLU A 64 10.20 -3.00 -0.86
CA GLU A 64 11.41 -3.17 -0.06
C GLU A 64 11.76 -4.64 0.16
N ALA A 65 10.78 -5.49 0.48
CA ALA A 65 11.01 -6.92 0.70
C ALA A 65 11.52 -7.60 -0.59
N ASN A 66 10.89 -7.31 -1.75
CA ASN A 66 11.32 -7.86 -3.03
C ASN A 66 12.70 -7.33 -3.44
N ALA A 67 12.95 -6.03 -3.24
CA ALA A 67 14.25 -5.44 -3.50
C ALA A 67 15.35 -6.08 -2.65
N ALA A 68 15.10 -6.30 -1.35
CA ALA A 68 16.03 -6.98 -0.45
C ALA A 68 16.33 -8.41 -0.91
N ILE A 69 15.32 -9.18 -1.32
CA ILE A 69 15.47 -10.54 -1.85
C ILE A 69 16.37 -10.53 -3.10
N PHE A 70 16.07 -9.70 -4.09
CA PHE A 70 16.86 -9.65 -5.34
C PHE A 70 18.29 -9.16 -5.10
N THR A 71 18.46 -8.14 -4.24
CA THR A 71 19.79 -7.66 -3.85
C THR A 71 20.60 -8.74 -3.14
N PHE A 72 19.98 -9.47 -2.21
CA PHE A 72 20.63 -10.56 -1.48
C PHE A 72 21.07 -11.68 -2.43
N ILE A 73 20.15 -12.17 -3.28
CA ILE A 73 20.44 -13.22 -4.27
C ILE A 73 21.56 -12.78 -5.21
N GLY A 74 21.45 -11.57 -5.79
CA GLY A 74 22.45 -11.05 -6.72
C GLY A 74 23.83 -10.88 -6.08
N THR A 75 23.87 -10.43 -4.81
CA THR A 75 25.11 -10.29 -4.05
C THR A 75 25.76 -11.64 -3.75
N VAL A 76 25.00 -12.61 -3.24
CA VAL A 76 25.50 -13.97 -2.96
C VAL A 76 26.04 -14.63 -4.23
N MET A 77 25.32 -14.49 -5.34
CA MET A 77 25.74 -15.02 -6.65
C MET A 77 26.95 -14.27 -7.23
N GLY A 78 27.08 -12.98 -6.92
CA GLY A 78 28.24 -12.14 -7.26
C GLY A 78 29.53 -12.68 -6.67
N PHE A 79 29.47 -13.07 -5.39
CA PHE A 79 30.60 -13.67 -4.68
C PHE A 79 30.84 -15.14 -5.08
N LYS A 80 29.78 -15.95 -5.25
CA LYS A 80 29.91 -17.40 -5.47
C LYS A 80 30.15 -17.81 -6.93
N LYS A 81 29.58 -17.09 -7.90
CA LYS A 81 29.53 -17.54 -9.31
C LYS A 81 30.29 -16.63 -10.26
N SER A 82 29.91 -15.34 -10.36
CA SER A 82 30.64 -14.39 -11.21
C SER A 82 30.32 -12.94 -10.87
N ARG A 83 31.27 -12.03 -11.10
CA ARG A 83 31.10 -10.58 -10.87
C ARG A 83 29.93 -9.97 -11.65
N LYS A 84 29.46 -10.61 -12.73
CA LYS A 84 28.30 -10.16 -13.51
C LYS A 84 27.00 -10.13 -12.69
N TRP A 85 26.88 -10.95 -11.64
CA TRP A 85 25.69 -10.96 -10.80
C TRP A 85 25.51 -9.70 -9.94
N PHE A 86 26.57 -8.91 -9.72
CA PHE A 86 26.46 -7.61 -9.05
C PHE A 86 25.69 -6.56 -9.87
N ILE A 87 25.41 -6.83 -11.15
CA ILE A 87 24.52 -5.98 -11.96
C ILE A 87 23.10 -5.97 -11.38
N LEU A 88 22.62 -7.09 -10.81
CA LEU A 88 21.28 -7.17 -10.24
C LEU A 88 21.08 -6.21 -9.04
N PRO A 89 21.88 -6.27 -7.95
CA PRO A 89 21.74 -5.34 -6.83
C PRO A 89 21.95 -3.89 -7.28
N LEU A 90 22.84 -3.64 -8.25
CA LEU A 90 23.02 -2.30 -8.82
C LEU A 90 21.75 -1.76 -9.46
N ILE A 91 21.08 -2.56 -10.31
CA ILE A 91 19.81 -2.17 -10.96
C ILE A 91 18.72 -1.95 -9.90
N VAL A 92 18.60 -2.85 -8.92
CA VAL A 92 17.62 -2.73 -7.83
C VAL A 92 17.83 -1.42 -7.05
N SER A 93 19.08 -1.09 -6.69
CA SER A 93 19.40 0.16 -6.00
C SER A 93 19.04 1.40 -6.82
N ILE A 94 19.26 1.38 -8.14
CA ILE A 94 18.87 2.49 -9.03
C ILE A 94 17.35 2.69 -9.01
N PHE A 95 16.56 1.60 -9.10
CA PHE A 95 15.11 1.71 -9.06
C PHE A 95 14.57 2.19 -7.71
N LEU A 96 15.16 1.74 -6.59
CA LEU A 96 14.81 2.24 -5.27
C LEU A 96 15.14 3.73 -5.12
N PHE A 97 16.30 4.16 -5.61
CA PHE A 97 16.68 5.57 -5.60
C PHE A 97 15.70 6.42 -6.43
N GLN A 98 15.38 5.98 -7.64
CA GLN A 98 14.37 6.64 -8.49
C GLN A 98 13.02 6.72 -7.76
N HIS A 99 12.55 5.62 -7.18
CA HIS A 99 11.30 5.57 -6.43
C HIS A 99 11.30 6.52 -5.23
N ALA A 100 12.38 6.57 -4.45
CA ALA A 100 12.48 7.45 -3.29
C ALA A 100 12.38 8.94 -3.67
N VAL A 101 12.93 9.33 -4.82
CA VAL A 101 12.94 10.71 -5.33
C VAL A 101 11.62 11.04 -6.03
N GLN A 102 11.16 10.21 -6.96
CA GLN A 102 10.04 10.50 -7.86
C GLN A 102 8.70 9.94 -7.36
N GLY A 103 8.72 8.99 -6.43
CA GLY A 103 7.54 8.23 -6.00
C GLY A 103 7.00 7.26 -7.05
N TRP A 104 7.81 6.94 -8.06
CA TRP A 104 7.45 6.03 -9.14
C TRP A 104 8.61 5.14 -9.58
N CYS A 105 8.31 3.86 -9.79
CA CYS A 105 9.15 2.93 -10.52
C CYS A 105 8.28 1.87 -11.25
N PRO A 106 8.79 1.17 -12.28
CA PRO A 106 8.02 0.18 -13.02
C PRO A 106 7.41 -0.93 -12.13
N PRO A 107 8.12 -1.50 -11.12
CA PRO A 107 7.53 -2.48 -10.20
C PRO A 107 6.29 -1.99 -9.45
N VAL A 108 6.28 -0.72 -9.02
CA VAL A 108 5.11 -0.12 -8.32
C VAL A 108 3.89 -0.13 -9.23
N SER A 109 4.05 0.19 -10.52
CA SER A 109 2.94 0.15 -11.48
C SER A 109 2.32 -1.24 -11.62
N VAL A 110 3.13 -2.30 -11.54
CA VAL A 110 2.65 -3.69 -11.55
C VAL A 110 1.90 -4.00 -10.27
N PHE A 111 2.45 -3.66 -9.11
CA PHE A 111 1.79 -3.88 -7.82
C PHE A 111 0.45 -3.16 -7.71
N ARG A 112 0.35 -1.93 -8.22
CA ARG A 112 -0.92 -1.18 -8.25
C ARG A 112 -1.97 -1.87 -9.12
N ARG A 113 -1.60 -2.45 -10.26
CA ARG A 113 -2.51 -3.25 -11.10
C ARG A 113 -2.96 -4.55 -10.43
N LEU A 114 -2.18 -5.07 -9.49
CA LEU A 114 -2.54 -6.22 -8.65
C LEU A 114 -3.40 -5.83 -7.45
N GLY A 115 -3.80 -4.55 -7.32
CA GLY A 115 -4.63 -4.07 -6.21
C GLY A 115 -3.87 -3.84 -4.90
N ILE A 116 -2.53 -3.83 -4.92
CA ILE A 116 -1.74 -3.59 -3.70
C ILE A 116 -1.90 -2.12 -3.28
N ARG A 117 -2.36 -1.92 -2.05
CA ARG A 117 -2.77 -0.62 -1.52
C ARG A 117 -1.60 0.13 -0.88
N THR A 118 -1.68 1.45 -0.89
CA THR A 118 -0.71 2.28 -0.18
C THR A 118 -1.03 2.29 1.31
N ARG A 119 -0.03 2.67 2.12
CA ARG A 119 -0.25 2.77 3.57
C ARG A 119 -1.38 3.77 3.91
N ARG A 120 -1.49 4.87 3.16
CA ARG A 120 -2.52 5.89 3.39
C ARG A 120 -3.91 5.38 3.05
N GLU A 121 -4.05 4.59 2.00
CA GLU A 121 -5.32 3.94 1.64
C GLU A 121 -5.79 2.98 2.75
N ILE A 122 -4.88 2.15 3.27
CA ILE A 122 -5.18 1.23 4.37
C ILE A 122 -5.55 1.98 5.65
N GLU A 123 -4.77 3.00 6.04
CA GLU A 123 -5.08 3.80 7.24
C GLU A 123 -6.38 4.59 7.11
N MET A 124 -6.73 5.04 5.90
CA MET A 124 -8.01 5.71 5.67
C MET A 124 -9.19 4.75 5.86
N GLU A 125 -9.13 3.53 5.33
CA GLU A 125 -10.17 2.53 5.60
C GLU A 125 -10.30 2.26 7.11
N LYS A 126 -9.16 2.10 7.80
CA LYS A 126 -9.14 1.90 9.26
C LYS A 126 -9.74 3.08 10.00
N TYR A 127 -9.45 4.31 9.57
CA TYR A 127 -10.00 5.52 10.17
C TYR A 127 -11.52 5.55 10.03
N ALA A 128 -12.04 5.29 8.82
CA ALA A 128 -13.48 5.22 8.57
C ALA A 128 -14.17 4.14 9.42
N LEU A 129 -13.57 2.96 9.56
CA LEU A 129 -14.09 1.89 10.41
C LEU A 129 -14.08 2.25 11.90
N LYS A 130 -13.06 2.97 12.37
CA LYS A 130 -13.00 3.45 13.76
C LYS A 130 -14.09 4.48 14.04
N ALA A 131 -14.36 5.39 13.10
CA ALA A 131 -15.46 6.35 13.22
C ALA A 131 -16.82 5.65 13.34
N LEU A 132 -17.09 4.66 12.48
CA LEU A 132 -18.33 3.86 12.57
C LEU A 132 -18.49 3.15 13.93
N ARG A 133 -17.38 2.63 14.48
CA ARG A 133 -17.39 1.99 15.80
C ARG A 133 -17.71 2.98 16.93
N GLU A 134 -17.19 4.20 16.86
CA GLU A 134 -17.44 5.24 17.86
C GLU A 134 -18.90 5.69 17.84
N ASP A 135 -19.49 5.85 16.65
CA ASP A 135 -20.91 6.14 16.49
C ASP A 135 -21.78 5.06 17.16
N LEU A 136 -21.46 3.77 16.94
CA LEU A 136 -22.16 2.64 17.57
C LEU A 136 -22.03 2.57 19.10
N MET A 137 -21.00 3.19 19.69
CA MET A 137 -20.85 3.30 21.14
C MET A 137 -21.61 4.49 21.72
N SER A 138 -21.94 5.48 20.89
CA SER A 138 -22.66 6.71 21.28
C SER A 138 -24.18 6.63 21.12
N SER A 139 -24.68 5.63 20.38
CA SER A 139 -26.10 5.33 20.16
C SER A 139 -26.65 4.30 21.12
#